data_AF-A0A2U2HGW6-F1
#
_entry.id   AF-A0A2U2HGW6-F1
#
_cell.length_a   1.000
_cell.length_b   1.000
_cell.length_c   1.000
_cell.angle_alpha   90.00
_cell.angle_beta   90.00
_cell.angle_gamma   90.00
#
_symmetry.space_group_name_H-M   'P 1'
#
loop_
_entity.id
_entity.type
_entity.pdbx_description
1 polymer ?
#
loop_
_entity_poly.entity_id
_entity_poly.type
_entity_poly.pdbx_seq_one_letter_code
_entity_poly.pdbx_strand_id
1 'polypeptide(L)'
;MKEDFVFLKQAIDKTHPDPSYSADMKRLDQAFMDVERQLEKPMTSDETWRVLTALNPVFADGHLLVSLSDIDQQAKAHLRGGSGFFPFEVHVEADGNVYILAEMGGAASPLVARRIETINGVPAREVAERLLSLTHGDTPELRANFLSGRWWRFYWKTFGAPSHFDLVIAKPEGYEKIRRSAVAKLPASFASEEDFGQQFKFEMLGVLKNQV
;
A
#
# COMPACT_ATOMS: atom_id res chain seq x y z
N MET A 1 -10.45 -2.38 20.63
CA MET A 1 -9.83 -1.12 20.14
C MET A 1 -8.84 -0.53 21.14
N LYS A 2 -9.27 -0.05 22.33
CA LYS A 2 -8.33 0.43 23.36
C LYS A 2 -7.39 -0.67 23.86
N GLU A 3 -7.91 -1.88 24.07
CA GLU A 3 -7.12 -3.06 24.44
C GLU A 3 -6.11 -3.45 23.36
N ASP A 4 -6.51 -3.41 22.07
CA ASP A 4 -5.60 -3.66 20.94
C ASP A 4 -4.46 -2.63 20.87
N PHE A 5 -4.76 -1.37 21.19
CA PHE A 5 -3.75 -0.31 21.21
C PHE A 5 -2.78 -0.46 22.39
N VAL A 6 -3.27 -0.87 23.57
CA VAL A 6 -2.41 -1.20 24.71
C VAL A 6 -1.52 -2.40 24.38
N PHE A 7 -2.09 -3.44 23.78
CA PHE A 7 -1.35 -4.61 23.32
C PHE A 7 -0.27 -4.23 22.30
N LEU A 8 -0.58 -3.36 21.33
CA LEU A 8 0.39 -2.87 20.36
C LEU A 8 1.61 -2.23 21.03
N LYS A 9 1.39 -1.31 21.98
CA LYS A 9 2.49 -0.64 22.70
C LYS A 9 3.35 -1.65 23.46
N GLN A 10 2.71 -2.57 24.19
CA GLN A 10 3.40 -3.62 24.94
C GLN A 10 4.18 -4.57 24.04
N ALA A 11 3.63 -4.90 22.86
CA ALA A 11 4.30 -5.76 21.89
C ALA A 11 5.57 -5.07 21.37
N ILE A 12 5.49 -3.80 20.99
CA ILE A 12 6.65 -3.01 20.53
C ILE A 12 7.72 -2.97 21.63
N ASP A 13 7.36 -2.61 22.86
CA ASP A 13 8.31 -2.51 23.98
C ASP A 13 9.00 -3.84 24.30
N LYS A 14 8.33 -4.97 24.04
CA LYS A 14 8.84 -6.31 24.35
C LYS A 14 9.68 -6.92 23.24
N THR A 15 9.38 -6.62 21.97
CA THR A 15 9.96 -7.33 20.82
C THR A 15 10.91 -6.46 20.00
N HIS A 16 10.76 -5.14 20.02
CA HIS A 16 11.61 -4.25 19.25
C HIS A 16 12.89 -3.93 20.04
N PRO A 17 14.10 -4.10 19.45
CA PRO A 17 15.36 -3.91 20.18
C PRO A 17 15.52 -2.51 20.79
N ASP A 18 15.16 -1.46 20.04
CA ASP A 18 15.07 -0.07 20.50
C ASP A 18 14.42 0.82 19.40
N PRO A 19 13.16 1.28 19.56
CA PRO A 19 12.52 2.15 18.58
C PRO A 19 13.20 3.51 18.39
N SER A 20 14.00 3.97 19.35
CA SER A 20 14.67 5.28 19.28
C SER A 20 15.83 5.32 18.27
N TYR A 21 16.25 4.16 17.76
CA TYR A 21 17.27 4.07 16.72
C TYR A 21 16.79 4.65 15.38
N SER A 22 15.50 4.47 15.05
CA SER A 22 14.89 4.88 13.79
C SER A 22 13.87 6.01 13.96
N ALA A 23 13.12 6.03 15.06
CA ALA A 23 12.04 6.98 15.28
C ALA A 23 12.46 8.24 16.04
N ASP A 24 11.86 9.38 15.69
CA ASP A 24 11.83 10.56 16.56
C ASP A 24 10.86 10.29 17.71
N MET A 25 11.39 10.08 18.91
CA MET A 25 10.59 9.71 20.08
C MET A 25 9.54 10.75 20.47
N LYS A 26 9.80 12.05 20.28
CA LYS A 26 8.80 13.09 20.58
C LYS A 26 7.64 13.01 19.60
N ARG A 27 7.96 12.79 18.33
CA ARG A 27 6.94 12.61 17.28
C ARG A 27 6.15 11.33 17.49
N LEU A 28 6.82 10.26 17.93
CA LEU A 28 6.18 8.98 18.22
C LEU A 28 5.23 9.08 19.42
N ASP A 29 5.66 9.72 20.50
CA ASP A 29 4.81 9.96 21.68
C ASP A 29 3.56 10.78 21.31
N GLN A 30 3.74 11.84 20.53
CA GLN A 30 2.61 12.65 20.04
C GLN A 30 1.66 11.82 19.17
N ALA A 31 2.19 10.99 18.27
CA ALA A 31 1.38 10.12 17.42
C ALA A 31 0.58 9.10 18.24
N PHE A 32 1.18 8.53 19.30
CA PHE A 32 0.46 7.67 20.23
C PHE A 32 -0.69 8.39 20.95
N MET A 33 -0.46 9.62 21.43
CA MET A 33 -1.51 10.43 22.07
C MET A 33 -2.66 10.76 21.11
N ASP A 34 -2.34 11.03 19.84
CA ASP A 34 -3.34 11.33 18.82
C ASP A 34 -4.17 10.10 18.43
N VAL A 35 -3.55 8.91 18.40
CA VAL A 35 -4.25 7.64 18.21
C VAL A 35 -5.18 7.37 19.39
N GLU A 36 -4.70 7.50 20.63
CA GLU A 36 -5.50 7.23 21.83
C GLU A 36 -6.78 8.07 21.86
N ARG A 37 -6.67 9.35 21.51
CA ARG A 37 -7.80 10.28 21.43
C ARG A 37 -8.81 9.91 20.34
N GLN A 38 -8.34 9.41 19.20
CA GLN A 38 -9.22 9.00 18.10
C GLN A 38 -10.00 7.72 18.43
N LEU A 39 -9.38 6.79 19.18
CA LEU A 39 -9.99 5.52 19.60
C LEU A 39 -11.09 5.66 20.67
N GLU A 40 -11.40 6.88 21.12
CA GLU A 40 -12.52 7.13 22.05
C GLU A 40 -13.90 7.07 21.38
N LYS A 41 -13.94 7.08 20.04
CA LYS A 41 -15.18 7.06 19.25
C LYS A 41 -15.46 5.65 18.75
N PRO A 42 -16.74 5.25 18.57
CA PRO A 42 -17.08 4.06 17.83
C PRO A 42 -16.53 4.14 16.39
N MET A 43 -15.90 3.06 15.93
CA MET A 43 -15.30 2.98 14.59
C MET A 43 -15.58 1.60 13.98
N THR A 44 -15.53 1.52 12.67
CA THR A 44 -15.43 0.27 11.91
C THR A 44 -14.01 -0.29 11.97
N SER A 45 -13.84 -1.54 11.54
CA SER A 45 -12.51 -2.17 11.45
C SER A 45 -11.56 -1.39 10.54
N ASP A 46 -12.04 -0.97 9.36
CA ASP A 46 -11.23 -0.20 8.40
C ASP A 46 -10.87 1.19 8.93
N GLU A 47 -11.78 1.85 9.66
CA GLU A 47 -11.49 3.12 10.35
C GLU A 47 -10.42 2.96 11.43
N THR A 48 -10.53 1.91 12.24
CA THR A 48 -9.55 1.59 13.28
C THR A 48 -8.18 1.33 12.68
N TRP A 49 -8.13 0.55 11.60
CA TRP A 49 -6.90 0.30 10.86
C TRP A 49 -6.26 1.59 10.36
N ARG A 50 -7.02 2.51 9.76
CA ARG A 50 -6.48 3.81 9.32
C ARG A 50 -5.91 4.63 10.48
N VAL A 51 -6.55 4.61 11.65
CA VAL A 51 -6.04 5.31 12.84
C VAL A 51 -4.73 4.69 13.31
N LEU A 52 -4.69 3.37 13.50
CA LEU A 52 -3.50 2.69 14.02
C LEU A 52 -2.32 2.72 13.03
N THR A 53 -2.59 2.54 11.73
CA THR A 53 -1.53 2.55 10.70
C THR A 53 -0.93 3.92 10.43
N ALA A 54 -1.54 5.01 10.92
CA ALA A 54 -0.90 6.32 10.90
C ALA A 54 0.42 6.37 11.72
N LEU A 55 0.66 5.38 12.59
CA LEU A 55 1.92 5.20 13.30
C LEU A 55 3.06 4.69 12.40
N ASN A 56 2.74 3.93 11.35
CA ASN A 56 3.72 3.28 10.47
C ASN A 56 4.83 4.21 9.95
N PRO A 57 4.52 5.36 9.35
CA PRO A 57 5.57 6.27 8.89
C PRO A 57 6.34 6.97 10.02
N VAL A 58 5.84 6.94 11.26
CA VAL A 58 6.49 7.55 12.43
C VAL A 58 7.54 6.64 13.04
N PHE A 59 7.36 5.32 12.92
CA PHE A 59 8.38 4.35 13.30
C PHE A 59 9.65 4.47 12.44
N ALA A 60 9.51 4.94 11.19
CA ALA A 60 10.61 5.04 10.22
C ALA A 60 11.41 3.73 10.10
N ASP A 61 10.69 2.61 10.04
CA ASP A 61 11.25 1.27 10.11
C ASP A 61 10.60 0.36 9.04
N GLY A 62 11.43 -0.38 8.30
CA GLY A 62 11.01 -1.34 7.28
C GLY A 62 10.47 -2.67 7.81
N HIS A 63 10.73 -3.00 9.08
CA HIS A 63 10.40 -4.27 9.74
C HIS A 63 9.28 -4.12 10.79
N LEU A 64 9.11 -2.92 11.34
CA LEU A 64 8.00 -2.61 12.24
C LEU A 64 6.82 -2.03 11.46
N LEU A 65 5.71 -2.77 11.44
CA LEU A 65 4.44 -2.31 10.87
C LEU A 65 3.24 -2.69 11.73
N VAL A 66 2.27 -1.80 11.77
CA VAL A 66 0.87 -2.13 12.03
C VAL A 66 0.24 -2.54 10.71
N SER A 67 -0.37 -3.72 10.67
CA SER A 67 -1.07 -4.25 9.51
C SER A 67 -2.53 -4.58 9.85
N LEU A 68 -3.36 -4.76 8.81
CA LEU A 68 -4.70 -5.30 9.00
C LEU A 68 -4.61 -6.83 9.02
N SER A 69 -5.10 -7.44 10.10
CA SER A 69 -5.26 -8.90 10.17
C SER A 69 -6.25 -9.39 9.10
N ASP A 70 -5.99 -10.57 8.56
CA ASP A 70 -6.89 -11.30 7.64
C ASP A 70 -7.25 -10.55 6.35
N ILE A 71 -6.46 -9.55 5.94
CA ILE A 71 -6.75 -8.74 4.73
C ILE A 71 -6.90 -9.61 3.47
N ASP A 72 -6.17 -10.72 3.40
CA ASP A 72 -6.21 -11.67 2.30
C ASP A 72 -7.52 -12.46 2.29
N GLN A 73 -7.99 -12.92 3.45
CA GLN A 73 -9.27 -13.60 3.57
C GLN A 73 -10.42 -12.64 3.24
N GLN A 74 -10.33 -11.39 3.72
CA GLN A 74 -11.28 -10.33 3.40
C GLN A 74 -11.29 -10.05 1.89
N ALA A 75 -10.13 -9.98 1.24
CA ALA A 75 -10.03 -9.77 -0.20
C ALA A 75 -10.65 -10.93 -0.98
N LYS A 76 -10.35 -12.18 -0.61
CA LYS A 76 -10.95 -13.38 -1.20
C LYS A 76 -12.49 -13.38 -1.02
N ALA A 77 -13.00 -12.95 0.14
CA ALA A 77 -14.44 -12.83 0.38
C ALA A 77 -15.09 -11.72 -0.46
N HIS A 78 -14.43 -10.56 -0.58
CA HIS A 78 -14.89 -9.43 -1.39
C HIS A 78 -15.05 -9.82 -2.87
N LEU A 79 -14.07 -10.54 -3.42
CA LEU A 79 -14.11 -11.04 -4.79
C LEU A 79 -15.22 -12.08 -5.00
N ARG A 80 -15.43 -13.01 -4.05
CA ARG A 80 -16.56 -13.97 -4.11
C ARG A 80 -17.92 -13.28 -4.10
N GLY A 81 -18.01 -12.09 -3.49
CA GLY A 81 -19.20 -11.24 -3.52
C GLY A 81 -19.45 -10.53 -4.85
N GLY A 82 -18.64 -10.77 -5.89
CA GLY A 82 -18.79 -10.16 -7.21
C GLY A 82 -18.24 -8.73 -7.32
N SER A 83 -17.49 -8.27 -6.32
CA SER A 83 -16.81 -6.97 -6.34
C SER A 83 -15.38 -7.06 -6.88
N GLY A 84 -14.73 -5.93 -7.08
CA GLY A 84 -13.38 -5.85 -7.65
C GLY A 84 -12.54 -4.72 -7.08
N PHE A 85 -11.26 -4.69 -7.46
CA PHE A 85 -10.29 -3.70 -6.98
C PHE A 85 -9.89 -2.69 -8.07
N PHE A 86 -9.00 -1.77 -7.69
CA PHE A 86 -8.38 -0.82 -8.61
C PHE A 86 -7.80 -1.55 -9.84
N PRO A 87 -8.04 -1.06 -11.07
CA PRO A 87 -7.84 -1.85 -12.29
C PRO A 87 -6.39 -1.98 -12.75
N PHE A 88 -5.45 -1.30 -12.10
CA PHE A 88 -4.03 -1.31 -12.48
C PHE A 88 -3.13 -1.67 -11.31
N GLU A 89 -2.03 -2.33 -11.62
CA GLU A 89 -0.83 -2.29 -10.78
C GLU A 89 -0.10 -0.98 -11.08
N VAL A 90 0.45 -0.33 -10.05
CA VAL A 90 1.02 1.01 -10.16
C VAL A 90 2.40 1.10 -9.55
N HIS A 91 3.18 2.06 -10.03
CA HIS A 91 4.37 2.58 -9.37
C HIS A 91 4.03 3.91 -8.71
N VAL A 92 4.35 4.04 -7.43
CA VAL A 92 4.19 5.26 -6.64
C VAL A 92 5.56 5.81 -6.33
N GLU A 93 5.75 7.11 -6.57
CA GLU A 93 6.95 7.85 -6.18
C GLU A 93 6.79 8.47 -4.79
N ALA A 94 7.91 8.81 -4.14
CA ALA A 94 7.92 9.39 -2.80
C ALA A 94 7.22 10.75 -2.71
N ASP A 95 7.12 11.48 -3.82
CA ASP A 95 6.41 12.76 -3.93
C ASP A 95 4.90 12.59 -4.19
N GLY A 96 4.42 11.36 -4.29
CA GLY A 96 3.02 11.00 -4.50
C GLY A 96 2.61 10.85 -5.97
N ASN A 97 3.51 10.98 -6.95
CA ASN A 97 3.13 10.65 -8.33
C ASN A 97 2.79 9.17 -8.48
N VAL A 98 1.78 8.87 -9.29
CA VAL A 98 1.29 7.51 -9.52
C VAL A 98 1.34 7.20 -11.01
N TYR A 99 2.04 6.13 -11.38
CA TYR A 99 2.22 5.68 -12.76
C TYR A 99 1.64 4.28 -12.93
N ILE A 100 1.00 4.02 -14.07
CA ILE A 100 0.49 2.69 -14.40
C ILE A 100 1.68 1.78 -14.74
N LEU A 101 1.74 0.60 -14.10
CA LEU A 101 2.74 -0.42 -14.38
C LEU A 101 2.17 -1.52 -15.28
N ALA A 102 0.99 -2.02 -14.94
CA ALA A 102 0.34 -3.13 -15.64
C ALA A 102 -1.18 -3.11 -15.39
N GLU A 103 -1.92 -3.90 -16.16
CA GLU A 103 -3.31 -4.26 -15.79
C GLU A 103 -3.29 -5.09 -14.51
N MET A 104 -4.36 -5.01 -13.71
CA MET A 104 -4.48 -5.82 -12.50
C MET A 104 -4.33 -7.33 -12.80
N GLY A 105 -3.37 -7.97 -12.14
CA GLY A 105 -2.98 -9.36 -12.38
C GLY A 105 -1.78 -9.52 -13.33
N GLY A 106 -1.01 -8.46 -13.59
CA GLY A 106 0.29 -8.49 -14.25
C GLY A 106 0.29 -8.48 -15.77
N ALA A 107 -0.86 -8.35 -16.44
CA ALA A 107 -0.90 -8.27 -17.90
C ALA A 107 -0.40 -6.90 -18.39
N ALA A 108 0.25 -6.88 -19.56
CA ALA A 108 0.73 -5.62 -20.14
C ALA A 108 -0.43 -4.63 -20.37
N SER A 109 -0.22 -3.37 -19.99
CA SER A 109 -1.18 -2.29 -20.23
C SER A 109 -0.69 -1.36 -21.34
N PRO A 110 -1.56 -0.92 -22.28
CA PRO A 110 -1.21 0.12 -23.24
C PRO A 110 -0.96 1.49 -22.57
N LEU A 111 -1.28 1.62 -21.29
CA LEU A 111 -1.10 2.83 -20.48
C LEU A 111 0.15 2.74 -19.59
N VAL A 112 1.03 1.76 -19.79
CA VAL A 112 2.28 1.62 -19.01
C VAL A 112 3.09 2.92 -18.99
N ALA A 113 3.68 3.23 -17.83
CA ALA A 113 4.42 4.44 -17.51
C ALA A 113 3.63 5.76 -17.67
N ARG A 114 2.32 5.71 -17.91
CA ARG A 114 1.49 6.92 -17.90
C ARG A 114 1.17 7.32 -16.47
N ARG A 115 1.31 8.62 -16.19
CA ARG A 115 0.93 9.21 -14.90
C ARG A 115 -0.59 9.32 -14.80
N ILE A 116 -1.14 8.93 -13.66
CA ILE A 116 -2.52 9.16 -13.29
C ILE A 116 -2.59 10.55 -12.65
N GLU A 117 -3.43 11.43 -13.20
CA GLU A 117 -3.64 12.79 -12.67
C GLU A 117 -4.75 12.83 -11.63
N THR A 118 -5.85 12.13 -11.89
CA THR A 118 -7.00 12.08 -10.99
C THR A 118 -7.61 10.69 -10.92
N ILE A 119 -8.15 10.34 -9.76
CA ILE A 119 -8.93 9.13 -9.51
C ILE A 119 -10.26 9.55 -8.91
N ASN A 120 -11.35 9.27 -9.62
CA ASN A 120 -12.71 9.63 -9.22
C ASN A 120 -12.85 11.13 -8.89
N GLY A 121 -12.19 11.99 -9.68
CA GLY A 121 -12.18 13.44 -9.50
C GLY A 121 -11.24 13.98 -8.42
N VAL A 122 -10.59 13.11 -7.64
CA VAL A 122 -9.57 13.51 -6.65
C VAL A 122 -8.18 13.48 -7.30
N PRO A 123 -7.31 14.47 -7.10
CA PRO A 123 -5.93 14.40 -7.57
C PRO A 123 -5.24 13.12 -7.09
N ALA A 124 -4.63 12.37 -8.02
CA ALA A 124 -4.01 11.08 -7.70
C ALA A 124 -2.86 11.23 -6.70
N ARG A 125 -2.19 12.39 -6.71
CA ARG A 125 -1.19 12.76 -5.71
C ARG A 125 -1.76 12.84 -4.30
N GLU A 126 -2.92 13.46 -4.11
CA GLU A 126 -3.59 13.51 -2.80
C GLU A 126 -4.02 12.11 -2.34
N VAL A 127 -4.48 11.26 -3.26
CA VAL A 127 -4.76 9.85 -2.99
C VAL A 127 -3.49 9.14 -2.51
N ALA A 128 -2.38 9.28 -3.25
CA ALA A 128 -1.11 8.65 -2.91
C ALA A 128 -0.55 9.16 -1.58
N GLU A 129 -0.54 10.46 -1.33
CA GLU A 129 -0.11 11.08 -0.07
C GLU A 129 -0.90 10.53 1.12
N ARG A 130 -2.23 10.36 0.96
CA ARG A 130 -3.06 9.73 1.98
C ARG A 130 -2.66 8.28 2.25
N LEU A 131 -2.37 7.49 1.21
CA LEU A 131 -1.95 6.09 1.39
C LEU A 131 -0.52 5.97 1.93
N LEU A 132 0.39 6.85 1.53
CA LEU A 132 1.76 6.95 2.05
C LEU A 132 1.77 7.29 3.54
N SER A 133 0.80 8.08 4.01
CA SER A 133 0.62 8.39 5.45
C SER A 133 0.26 7.18 6.32
N LEU A 134 -0.05 6.03 5.70
CA LEU A 134 -0.38 4.77 6.38
C LEU A 134 0.71 3.70 6.17
N THR A 135 1.75 3.99 5.39
CA THR A 135 2.73 3.01 4.92
C THR A 135 4.02 3.08 5.75
N HIS A 136 4.56 1.91 6.12
CA HIS A 136 5.83 1.76 6.86
C HIS A 136 7.02 1.74 5.90
N GLY A 137 8.23 1.94 6.44
CA GLY A 137 9.47 1.92 5.69
C GLY A 137 10.48 2.90 6.27
N ASP A 138 11.76 2.56 6.14
CA ASP A 138 12.89 3.35 6.66
C ASP A 138 12.97 4.74 5.99
N THR A 139 12.65 4.81 4.70
CA THR A 139 12.73 6.04 3.89
C THR A 139 11.42 6.35 3.16
N PRO A 140 11.21 7.60 2.69
CA PRO A 140 10.10 7.93 1.79
C PRO A 140 10.05 7.04 0.54
N GLU A 141 11.21 6.75 -0.05
CA GLU A 141 11.33 5.94 -1.27
C GLU A 141 10.94 4.48 -1.00
N LEU A 142 11.41 3.91 0.12
CA LEU A 142 11.04 2.56 0.51
C LEU A 142 9.54 2.44 0.79
N ARG A 143 8.95 3.45 1.45
CA ARG A 143 7.50 3.54 1.66
C ARG A 143 6.74 3.55 0.34
N ALA A 144 7.19 4.34 -0.63
CA ALA A 144 6.54 4.41 -1.94
C ALA A 144 6.66 3.10 -2.73
N ASN A 145 7.81 2.44 -2.66
CA ASN A 145 8.01 1.11 -3.24
C ASN A 145 7.08 0.06 -2.59
N PHE A 146 6.98 0.08 -1.26
CA PHE A 146 6.05 -0.76 -0.52
C PHE A 146 4.60 -0.46 -0.85
N LEU A 147 4.22 0.81 -1.01
CA LEU A 147 2.86 1.16 -1.41
C LEU A 147 2.55 0.70 -2.84
N SER A 148 3.51 0.73 -3.76
CA SER A 148 3.33 0.33 -5.16
C SER A 148 2.74 -1.08 -5.29
N GLY A 149 3.38 -2.07 -4.64
CA GLY A 149 2.88 -3.46 -4.63
C GLY A 149 1.62 -3.68 -3.77
N ARG A 150 1.16 -2.64 -3.07
CA ARG A 150 0.08 -2.69 -2.07
C ARG A 150 -1.05 -1.72 -2.38
N TRP A 151 -0.98 -1.03 -3.51
CA TRP A 151 -1.89 0.05 -3.86
C TRP A 151 -3.35 -0.38 -3.78
N TRP A 152 -3.70 -1.51 -4.38
CA TRP A 152 -5.06 -2.02 -4.43
C TRP A 152 -5.69 -2.20 -3.04
N ARG A 153 -4.92 -2.75 -2.08
CA ARG A 153 -5.40 -2.99 -0.71
C ARG A 153 -5.48 -1.70 0.10
N PHE A 154 -4.49 -0.82 -0.02
CA PHE A 154 -4.48 0.48 0.67
C PHE A 154 -5.60 1.38 0.15
N TYR A 155 -5.80 1.42 -1.17
CA TYR A 155 -6.92 2.12 -1.78
C TYR A 155 -8.24 1.56 -1.28
N TRP A 156 -8.44 0.25 -1.38
CA TRP A 156 -9.69 -0.40 -0.95
C TRP A 156 -10.03 -0.09 0.50
N LYS A 157 -9.05 -0.22 1.40
CA LYS A 157 -9.23 0.02 2.83
C LYS A 157 -9.29 1.49 3.23
N THR A 158 -9.03 2.40 2.30
CA THR A 158 -9.09 3.85 2.58
C THR A 158 -10.29 4.51 1.93
N PHE A 159 -10.59 4.16 0.67
CA PHE A 159 -11.57 4.83 -0.17
C PHE A 159 -12.72 3.90 -0.59
N GLY A 160 -12.67 2.62 -0.23
CA GLY A 160 -13.65 1.61 -0.63
C GLY A 160 -13.34 1.00 -2.00
N ALA A 161 -14.29 0.20 -2.50
CA ALA A 161 -14.20 -0.54 -3.76
C ALA A 161 -15.37 -0.15 -4.69
N PRO A 162 -15.31 1.01 -5.36
CA PRO A 162 -16.33 1.37 -6.34
C PRO A 162 -16.30 0.38 -7.50
N SER A 163 -17.44 0.14 -8.15
CA SER A 163 -17.52 -0.77 -9.29
C SER A 163 -16.81 -0.25 -10.55
N HIS A 164 -16.51 1.06 -10.59
CA HIS A 164 -15.81 1.72 -11.68
C HIS A 164 -14.92 2.84 -11.15
N PHE A 165 -13.90 3.16 -11.92
CA PHE A 165 -12.94 4.24 -11.68
C PHE A 165 -12.95 5.19 -12.87
N ASP A 166 -13.20 6.47 -12.60
CA ASP A 166 -13.05 7.55 -13.56
C ASP A 166 -11.65 8.14 -13.38
N LEU A 167 -10.79 7.97 -14.38
CA LEU A 167 -9.38 8.34 -14.33
C LEU A 167 -9.06 9.41 -15.35
N VAL A 168 -8.16 10.33 -14.99
CA VAL A 168 -7.49 11.23 -15.93
C VAL A 168 -6.04 10.79 -16.04
N ILE A 169 -5.58 10.51 -17.25
CA ILE A 169 -4.24 9.99 -17.54
C ILE A 169 -3.46 11.00 -18.38
N ALA A 170 -2.18 11.21 -18.03
CA ALA A 170 -1.28 12.06 -18.81
C ALA A 170 -0.97 11.45 -20.18
N LYS A 171 -1.06 12.27 -21.23
CA LYS A 171 -0.61 11.96 -22.60
C LYS A 171 0.64 12.80 -22.94
N PRO A 172 1.37 12.49 -24.03
CA PRO A 172 2.47 13.36 -24.45
C PRO A 172 1.97 14.78 -24.73
N GLU A 173 0.72 14.89 -25.23
CA GLU A 173 0.02 16.14 -25.45
C GLU A 173 -1.34 16.10 -24.71
N GLY A 174 -1.37 16.68 -23.52
CA GLY A 174 -2.60 16.86 -22.73
C GLY A 174 -2.99 15.64 -21.90
N TYR A 175 -4.30 15.40 -21.80
CA TYR A 175 -4.87 14.44 -20.86
C TYR A 175 -5.98 13.62 -21.52
N GLU A 176 -6.16 12.39 -21.04
CA GLU A 176 -7.25 11.52 -21.44
C GLU A 176 -8.10 11.11 -20.24
N LYS A 177 -9.42 11.24 -20.39
CA LYS A 177 -10.37 10.68 -19.46
C LYS A 177 -10.70 9.25 -19.86
N ILE A 178 -10.52 8.31 -18.95
CA ILE A 178 -10.93 6.92 -19.14
C ILE A 178 -11.84 6.49 -17.99
N ARG A 179 -12.78 5.62 -18.30
CA ARG A 179 -13.53 4.85 -17.30
C ARG A 179 -13.06 3.40 -17.35
N ARG A 180 -12.83 2.82 -16.18
CA ARG A 180 -12.41 1.42 -16.03
C ARG A 180 -13.27 0.74 -14.99
N SER A 181 -13.78 -0.45 -15.29
CA SER A 181 -14.45 -1.28 -14.28
C SER A 181 -13.44 -1.76 -13.24
N ALA A 182 -13.89 -1.92 -12.00
CA ALA A 182 -13.13 -2.61 -10.99
C ALA A 182 -12.89 -4.06 -11.42
N VAL A 183 -11.69 -4.57 -11.13
CA VAL A 183 -11.25 -5.88 -11.65
C VAL A 183 -11.34 -6.92 -10.54
N ALA A 184 -12.02 -8.03 -10.82
CA ALA A 184 -12.12 -9.17 -9.92
C ALA A 184 -10.87 -10.06 -9.97
N LYS A 185 -9.69 -9.47 -9.78
CA LYS A 185 -8.37 -10.13 -9.77
C LYS A 185 -7.52 -9.60 -8.63
N LEU A 186 -6.58 -10.41 -8.16
CA LEU A 186 -5.49 -10.02 -7.25
C LEU A 186 -4.24 -9.68 -8.10
N PRO A 187 -3.29 -8.88 -7.58
CA PRO A 187 -2.10 -8.54 -8.35
C PRO A 187 -1.22 -9.77 -8.58
N ALA A 188 -0.34 -9.71 -9.58
CA ALA A 188 0.52 -10.85 -9.92
C ALA A 188 1.39 -11.31 -8.75
N SER A 189 1.90 -10.38 -7.94
CA SER A 189 2.73 -10.69 -6.77
C SER A 189 1.99 -11.56 -5.74
N PHE A 190 0.66 -11.40 -5.62
CA PHE A 190 -0.16 -12.17 -4.70
C PHE A 190 -0.27 -13.64 -5.13
N ALA A 191 -0.32 -13.91 -6.43
CA ALA A 191 -0.31 -15.28 -6.95
C ALA A 191 1.07 -15.95 -6.75
N SER A 192 2.16 -15.17 -6.79
CA SER A 192 3.51 -15.68 -6.52
C SER A 192 3.82 -15.88 -5.03
N GLU A 193 3.08 -15.23 -4.11
CA GLU A 193 3.21 -15.47 -2.66
C GLU A 193 2.78 -16.89 -2.25
N GLU A 194 1.96 -17.56 -3.06
CA GLU A 194 1.60 -18.97 -2.88
C GLU A 194 2.68 -19.94 -3.46
N ASP A 195 3.71 -19.43 -4.14
CA ASP A 195 4.84 -20.20 -4.71
C ASP A 195 6.20 -19.66 -4.24
N PHE A 196 6.67 -20.18 -3.11
CA PHE A 196 7.96 -19.86 -2.50
C PHE A 196 9.15 -19.93 -3.47
N GLY A 197 9.10 -20.82 -4.48
CA GLY A 197 10.18 -21.01 -5.45
C GLY A 197 10.32 -19.88 -6.47
N GLN A 198 9.27 -19.07 -6.66
CA GLN A 198 9.31 -17.86 -7.49
C GLN A 198 9.87 -16.66 -6.72
N GLN A 199 9.67 -16.61 -5.40
CA GLN A 199 10.05 -15.48 -4.55
C GLN A 199 11.56 -15.42 -4.24
N PHE A 200 12.23 -16.57 -4.19
CA PHE A 200 13.64 -16.69 -3.84
C PHE A 200 14.44 -17.35 -4.96
N LYS A 201 14.44 -16.75 -6.15
CA LYS A 201 15.42 -17.08 -7.18
C LYS A 201 16.64 -16.18 -7.07
N PHE A 202 17.68 -16.72 -6.44
CA PHE A 202 19.03 -16.20 -6.58
C PHE A 202 19.67 -16.85 -7.81
N GLU A 203 19.73 -16.11 -8.91
CA GLU A 203 20.48 -16.52 -10.11
C GLU A 203 21.78 -15.73 -10.16
N MET A 204 22.92 -16.43 -10.09
CA MET A 204 24.21 -15.84 -10.40
C MET A 204 24.23 -15.52 -11.89
N LEU A 205 24.29 -14.24 -12.25
CA LEU A 205 24.57 -13.82 -13.61
C LEU A 205 25.93 -14.44 -14.02
N GLY A 206 25.86 -15.35 -14.99
CA GLY A 206 26.94 -16.29 -15.28
C GLY A 206 28.31 -15.64 -15.43
N VAL A 207 29.32 -16.29 -14.85
CA VAL A 207 30.72 -16.09 -15.19
C VAL A 207 30.84 -16.29 -16.70
N LEU A 208 31.21 -15.22 -17.41
CA LEU A 208 31.62 -15.28 -18.80
C LEU A 208 32.64 -16.42 -18.94
N LYS A 209 32.26 -17.48 -19.64
CA LYS A 209 33.20 -18.50 -20.10
C LYS A 209 34.15 -17.80 -21.06
N ASN A 210 35.33 -17.40 -20.55
CA ASN A 210 36.44 -17.09 -21.42
C ASN A 210 36.86 -18.37 -22.12
N GLN A 211 36.67 -18.38 -23.43
CA GLN A 211 37.26 -19.32 -24.36
C GLN A 211 38.79 -19.27 -24.21
N VAL A 212 39.40 -20.46 -24.17
CA VAL A 212 40.71 -20.73 -24.78
C VAL A 212 40.56 -22.02 -25.58
#